data_AF-A0A2S9XCH7-F1
#
_entry.id   AF-A0A2S9XCH7-F1
#
_cell.length_a   1.000
_cell.length_b   1.000
_cell.length_c   1.000
_cell.angle_alpha   90.00
_cell.angle_beta   90.00
_cell.angle_gamma   90.00
#
_symmetry.space_group_name_H-M   'P 1'
#
loop_
_entity.id
_entity.type
_entity.pdbx_description
1 polymer ?
#
loop_
_entity_poly.entity_id
_entity_poly.type
_entity_poly.pdbx_seq_one_letter_code
_entity_poly.pdbx_strand_id
1 'polypeptide(L)'
;MGAMTRVVLIVSGGIAAYKAPDLVRKLIAVGCEVQVVTTAAASAFCTELSLATVSARPVRHSLLDAAEEGRVGHIEIADWAELVLVAPATADLMARAAAGLANDLATTILLATEAPVLWAPAMNTNMWRHPATRANLERLRERKAVFVGPDRGELACGWIGEGRMIDPPVIAAAARAVADRKAHPEVWPPVRGADWRGRKLLVTAGPTRAYLDPVRFISNASTGLMGFCLAEAAAARGAEVVLVAGPVGLDTPRGVRRIDVETGAQMLDACGRELGSGEVDLVAMVAAVADLIPAEPATRKVGKEQVLDAFASMRWEAEVDILATLTARCHASPEAKTRFLGFAAQTVDEAEAPRAEDVETELRRLGAAKLERKGCDALFVNRVGVPGLGFGSSTNAGLLMFADAETLDAGEPRPKQTLAHWLLDQLAARWWSDEVRS
;
A
#
# COMPACT_ATOMS: atom_id res chain seq x y z
N MET A 1 -25.08 -6.60 -11.23
CA MET A 1 -24.93 -6.02 -9.87
C MET A 1 -24.11 -7.02 -9.07
N GLY A 2 -22.89 -6.66 -8.66
CA GLY A 2 -22.05 -7.54 -7.86
C GLY A 2 -22.68 -7.82 -6.49
N ALA A 3 -22.36 -8.96 -5.88
CA ALA A 3 -22.81 -9.29 -4.54
C ALA A 3 -22.36 -8.18 -3.55
N MET A 4 -23.28 -7.72 -2.71
CA MET A 4 -22.99 -6.72 -1.67
C MET A 4 -22.28 -7.41 -0.51
N THR A 5 -21.16 -6.84 -0.03
CA THR A 5 -20.43 -7.40 1.13
C THR A 5 -21.20 -7.11 2.41
N ARG A 6 -21.45 -8.15 3.22
CA ARG A 6 -22.13 -8.02 4.52
C ARG A 6 -21.14 -7.61 5.62
N VAL A 7 -21.31 -6.40 6.15
CA VAL A 7 -20.43 -5.82 7.16
C VAL A 7 -21.18 -5.64 8.47
N VAL A 8 -20.65 -6.20 9.56
CA VAL A 8 -21.07 -5.86 10.92
C VAL A 8 -20.21 -4.73 11.44
N LEU A 9 -20.80 -3.56 11.66
CA LEU A 9 -20.13 -2.39 12.24
C LEU A 9 -20.37 -2.35 13.75
N ILE A 10 -19.34 -2.67 14.53
CA ILE A 10 -19.33 -2.52 15.98
C ILE A 10 -18.86 -1.10 16.34
N VAL A 11 -19.75 -0.31 16.95
CA VAL A 11 -19.46 1.04 17.45
C VAL A 11 -19.22 0.97 18.95
N SER A 12 -18.01 1.37 19.40
CA SER A 12 -17.65 1.39 20.82
C SER A 12 -17.69 2.80 21.44
N GLY A 13 -17.70 2.87 22.77
CA GLY A 13 -17.87 4.11 23.53
C GLY A 13 -16.65 5.02 23.56
N GLY A 14 -16.50 5.86 22.55
CA GLY A 14 -15.52 6.95 22.53
C GLY A 14 -16.03 8.12 21.71
N ILE A 15 -15.46 9.31 21.90
CA ILE A 15 -15.91 10.54 21.24
C ILE A 15 -16.05 10.35 19.73
N ALA A 16 -15.13 9.64 19.07
CA ALA A 16 -15.14 9.39 17.64
C ALA A 16 -16.35 8.58 17.12
N ALA A 17 -17.20 8.04 17.99
CA ALA A 17 -18.45 7.41 17.60
C ALA A 17 -19.40 8.36 16.84
N TYR A 18 -19.27 9.69 17.01
CA TYR A 18 -20.02 10.66 16.19
C TYR A 18 -19.72 10.52 14.67
N LYS A 19 -18.57 9.92 14.30
CA LYS A 19 -18.20 9.65 12.90
C LYS A 19 -18.90 8.42 12.31
N ALA A 20 -19.53 7.59 13.14
CA ALA A 20 -20.13 6.33 12.71
C ALA A 20 -21.24 6.51 11.66
N PRO A 21 -22.16 7.50 11.75
CA PRO A 21 -23.17 7.69 10.71
C PRO A 21 -22.59 8.00 9.32
N ASP A 22 -21.53 8.82 9.24
CA ASP A 22 -20.84 9.07 7.96
C ASP A 22 -20.14 7.80 7.45
N LEU A 23 -19.47 7.06 8.35
CA LEU A 23 -18.84 5.78 7.99
C LEU A 23 -19.82 4.78 7.39
N VAL A 24 -21.03 4.64 7.97
CA VAL A 24 -22.08 3.78 7.39
C VAL A 24 -22.41 4.22 5.97
N ARG A 25 -22.58 5.52 5.71
CA ARG A 25 -22.84 6.04 4.36
C ARG A 25 -21.71 5.74 3.39
N LYS A 26 -20.44 5.83 3.83
CA LYS A 26 -19.28 5.50 2.99
C LYS A 26 -19.20 4.01 2.67
N LEU A 27 -19.50 3.15 3.64
CA LEU A 27 -19.56 1.70 3.44
C LEU A 27 -20.65 1.31 2.42
N ILE A 28 -21.85 1.90 2.55
CA ILE A 28 -22.93 1.67 1.59
C ILE A 28 -22.53 2.16 0.18
N ALA A 29 -21.88 3.32 0.09
CA ALA A 29 -21.42 3.87 -1.19
C ALA A 29 -20.39 2.98 -1.91
N VAL A 30 -19.61 2.18 -1.17
CA VAL A 30 -18.68 1.20 -1.75
C VAL A 30 -19.29 -0.19 -1.91
N GLY A 31 -20.61 -0.33 -1.79
CA GLY A 31 -21.32 -1.58 -2.05
C GLY A 31 -21.31 -2.57 -0.88
N CYS A 32 -21.34 -2.08 0.36
CA CYS A 32 -21.53 -2.90 1.55
C CYS A 32 -22.97 -2.82 2.06
N GLU A 33 -23.48 -3.95 2.57
CA GLU A 33 -24.67 -4.01 3.41
C GLU A 33 -24.22 -3.95 4.87
N VAL A 34 -24.77 -3.02 5.68
CA VAL A 34 -24.23 -2.74 7.02
C VAL A 34 -25.24 -3.09 8.12
N GLN A 35 -24.86 -3.99 9.04
CA GLN A 35 -25.56 -4.22 10.30
C GLN A 35 -24.79 -3.51 11.43
N VAL A 36 -25.42 -2.55 12.10
CA VAL A 36 -24.77 -1.82 13.18
C VAL A 36 -25.01 -2.53 14.51
N VAL A 37 -23.94 -2.67 15.29
CA VAL A 37 -23.93 -3.17 16.67
C VAL A 37 -23.32 -2.09 17.56
N THR A 38 -24.00 -1.69 18.62
CA THR A 38 -23.46 -0.69 19.57
C THR A 38 -23.14 -1.33 20.92
N THR A 39 -22.03 -0.91 21.51
CA THR A 39 -21.82 -1.12 22.96
C THR A 39 -22.71 -0.16 23.75
N ALA A 40 -23.02 -0.50 25.01
CA ALA A 40 -23.77 0.40 25.89
C ALA A 40 -23.17 1.81 25.99
N ALA A 41 -21.83 1.91 26.02
CA ALA A 41 -21.13 3.18 26.08
C ALA A 41 -21.21 3.99 24.77
N ALA A 42 -21.38 3.34 23.61
CA ALA A 42 -21.50 4.04 22.33
C ALA A 42 -22.80 4.83 22.20
N SER A 43 -23.88 4.34 22.81
CA SER A 43 -25.20 4.98 22.80
C SER A 43 -25.20 6.36 23.46
N ALA A 44 -24.20 6.68 24.29
CA ALA A 44 -24.02 8.01 24.87
C ALA A 44 -23.41 9.03 23.89
N PHE A 45 -22.77 8.58 22.80
CA PHE A 45 -22.08 9.44 21.83
C PHE A 45 -22.80 9.54 20.49
N CYS A 46 -23.52 8.49 20.09
CA CYS A 46 -24.29 8.46 18.86
C CYS A 46 -25.62 7.76 19.13
N THR A 47 -26.73 8.36 18.70
CA THR A 47 -28.06 7.82 18.95
C THR A 47 -28.35 6.63 18.04
N GLU A 48 -29.15 5.71 18.56
CA GLU A 48 -29.63 4.55 17.83
C GLU A 48 -30.40 4.95 16.57
N LEU A 49 -31.27 5.96 16.70
CA LEU A 49 -32.07 6.49 15.59
C LEU A 49 -31.19 6.96 14.44
N SER A 50 -30.11 7.71 14.71
CA SER A 50 -29.21 8.20 13.65
C SER A 50 -28.55 7.04 12.91
N LEU A 51 -28.07 6.03 13.64
CA LEU A 51 -27.42 4.85 13.07
C LEU A 51 -28.39 3.99 12.26
N ALA A 52 -29.58 3.71 12.80
CA ALA A 52 -30.63 2.96 12.12
C ALA A 52 -31.10 3.66 10.84
N THR A 53 -31.19 4.99 10.86
CA THR A 53 -31.57 5.79 9.69
C THR A 53 -30.58 5.64 8.55
N VAL A 54 -29.27 5.76 8.83
CA VAL A 54 -28.26 5.69 7.77
C VAL A 54 -27.94 4.27 7.32
N SER A 55 -28.14 3.26 8.17
CA SER A 55 -27.96 1.85 7.82
C SER A 55 -29.18 1.25 7.12
N ALA A 56 -30.35 1.91 7.23
CA ALA A 56 -31.65 1.35 6.86
C ALA A 56 -31.96 -0.01 7.55
N ARG A 57 -31.40 -0.23 8.74
CA ARG A 57 -31.56 -1.47 9.53
C ARG A 57 -31.62 -1.19 11.03
N PRO A 58 -32.32 -2.01 11.83
CA PRO A 58 -32.29 -1.90 13.28
C PRO A 58 -30.85 -1.99 13.82
N VAL A 59 -30.54 -1.19 14.84
CA VAL A 59 -29.26 -1.28 15.54
C VAL A 59 -29.37 -2.37 16.60
N ARG A 60 -28.36 -3.23 16.71
CA ARG A 60 -28.32 -4.30 17.70
C ARG A 60 -27.44 -3.89 18.87
N HIS A 61 -27.86 -4.15 20.10
CA HIS A 61 -27.12 -3.73 21.29
C HIS A 61 -27.24 -4.69 22.48
N SER A 62 -28.32 -5.47 22.55
CA SER A 62 -28.51 -6.46 23.62
C SER A 62 -28.01 -7.85 23.20
N LEU A 63 -27.30 -8.51 24.12
CA LEU A 63 -26.91 -9.92 23.96
C LEU A 63 -28.10 -10.87 24.14
N LEU A 64 -29.02 -10.49 25.03
CA LEU A 64 -30.24 -11.22 25.35
C LEU A 64 -31.42 -10.34 24.95
N ASP A 65 -31.97 -10.59 23.78
CA ASP A 65 -33.14 -9.88 23.26
C ASP A 65 -34.33 -10.83 23.24
N ALA A 66 -35.28 -10.60 24.15
CA ALA A 66 -36.48 -11.41 24.31
C ALA A 66 -37.37 -11.39 23.05
N ALA A 67 -37.25 -10.39 22.18
CA ALA A 67 -37.96 -10.33 20.92
C ALA A 67 -37.37 -11.26 19.84
N GLU A 68 -36.16 -11.79 20.05
CA GLU A 68 -35.38 -12.57 19.09
C GLU A 68 -35.02 -13.99 19.63
N GLU A 69 -35.56 -14.37 20.80
CA GLU A 69 -35.27 -15.62 21.55
C GLU A 69 -35.53 -16.94 20.80
N GLY A 70 -36.09 -16.89 19.59
CA GLY A 70 -36.19 -18.06 18.70
C GLY A 70 -34.88 -18.44 18.00
N ARG A 71 -33.85 -17.58 18.02
CA ARG A 71 -32.54 -17.78 17.38
C ARG A 71 -31.41 -17.31 18.29
N VAL A 72 -30.25 -17.94 18.19
CA VAL A 72 -29.05 -17.52 18.94
C VAL A 72 -28.47 -16.26 18.28
N GLY A 73 -29.07 -15.09 18.54
CA GLY A 73 -28.89 -13.88 17.73
C GLY A 73 -27.44 -13.37 17.59
N HIS A 74 -26.56 -13.61 18.56
CA HIS A 74 -25.14 -13.26 18.44
C HIS A 74 -24.38 -14.15 17.45
N ILE A 75 -24.77 -15.43 17.32
CA ILE A 75 -24.22 -16.35 16.31
C ILE A 75 -24.76 -16.00 14.93
N GLU A 76 -26.05 -15.71 14.80
CA GLU A 76 -26.64 -15.31 13.51
C GLU A 76 -25.98 -14.05 12.95
N ILE A 77 -25.73 -13.03 13.79
CA ILE A 77 -25.01 -11.82 13.37
C ILE A 77 -23.55 -12.13 13.01
N ALA A 78 -22.89 -13.01 13.77
CA ALA A 78 -21.51 -13.40 13.52
C ALA A 78 -21.34 -14.19 12.21
N ASP A 79 -22.27 -15.10 11.91
CA ASP A 79 -22.31 -15.91 10.68
C ASP A 79 -22.78 -15.09 9.47
N TRP A 80 -23.63 -14.09 9.70
CA TRP A 80 -24.06 -13.17 8.66
C TRP A 80 -22.92 -12.27 8.17
N ALA A 81 -21.95 -11.96 9.05
CA ALA A 81 -20.83 -11.10 8.74
C ALA A 81 -19.86 -11.74 7.74
N GLU A 82 -19.55 -11.04 6.66
CA GLU A 82 -18.40 -11.35 5.80
C GLU A 82 -17.15 -10.57 6.23
N LEU A 83 -17.35 -9.46 6.94
CA LEU A 83 -16.36 -8.62 7.61
C LEU A 83 -16.97 -8.06 8.90
N VAL A 84 -16.20 -8.08 9.99
CA VAL A 84 -16.52 -7.31 11.21
C VAL A 84 -15.61 -6.07 11.27
N LEU A 85 -16.20 -4.90 11.42
CA LEU A 85 -15.50 -3.62 11.53
C LEU A 85 -15.74 -3.02 12.92
N VAL A 86 -14.68 -2.73 13.66
CA VAL A 86 -14.76 -2.06 14.97
C VAL A 86 -14.32 -0.61 14.84
N ALA A 87 -15.26 0.33 14.95
CA ALA A 87 -15.03 1.74 14.64
C ALA A 87 -15.99 2.67 15.44
N PRO A 88 -15.48 3.45 16.42
CA PRO A 88 -14.10 3.44 16.92
C PRO A 88 -13.77 2.14 17.65
N ALA A 89 -12.52 1.70 17.56
CA ALA A 89 -11.93 0.68 18.43
C ALA A 89 -11.25 1.35 19.63
N THR A 90 -11.95 1.41 20.75
CA THR A 90 -11.42 1.97 22.00
C THR A 90 -10.45 1.02 22.69
N ALA A 91 -9.60 1.55 23.58
CA ALA A 91 -8.66 0.74 24.36
C ALA A 91 -9.39 -0.34 25.19
N ASP A 92 -10.56 -0.02 25.74
CA ASP A 92 -11.40 -0.96 26.49
C ASP A 92 -11.84 -2.15 25.61
N LEU A 93 -12.46 -1.88 24.46
CA LEU A 93 -12.94 -2.95 23.59
C LEU A 93 -11.78 -3.82 23.05
N MET A 94 -10.64 -3.19 22.71
CA MET A 94 -9.43 -3.93 22.34
C MET A 94 -8.93 -4.83 23.47
N ALA A 95 -8.95 -4.35 24.72
CA ALA A 95 -8.53 -5.15 25.88
C ALA A 95 -9.47 -6.33 26.12
N ARG A 96 -10.79 -6.12 26.07
CA ARG A 96 -11.79 -7.17 26.27
C ARG A 96 -11.71 -8.24 25.19
N ALA A 97 -11.54 -7.84 23.93
CA ALA A 97 -11.36 -8.78 22.82
C ALA A 97 -10.02 -9.53 22.90
N ALA A 98 -8.92 -8.86 23.27
CA ALA A 98 -7.62 -9.52 23.46
C ALA A 98 -7.66 -10.55 24.59
N ALA A 99 -8.41 -10.27 25.67
CA ALA A 99 -8.65 -11.18 26.78
C ALA A 99 -9.64 -12.30 26.47
N GLY A 100 -10.40 -12.21 25.36
CA GLY A 100 -11.43 -13.20 25.00
C GLY A 100 -12.67 -13.12 25.87
N LEU A 101 -13.01 -11.93 26.39
CA LEU A 101 -14.27 -11.73 27.11
C LEU A 101 -15.44 -11.73 26.11
N ALA A 102 -16.60 -12.21 26.55
CA ALA A 102 -17.84 -12.25 25.77
C ALA A 102 -19.03 -11.85 26.67
N ASN A 103 -18.97 -10.64 27.21
CA ASN A 103 -19.91 -10.15 28.23
C ASN A 103 -20.92 -9.12 27.70
N ASP A 104 -20.84 -8.78 26.41
CA ASP A 104 -21.85 -8.01 25.68
C ASP A 104 -21.98 -8.53 24.24
N LEU A 105 -22.96 -8.04 23.49
CA LEU A 105 -23.20 -8.48 22.11
C LEU A 105 -21.96 -8.29 21.22
N ALA A 106 -21.31 -7.13 21.33
CA ALA A 106 -20.14 -6.79 20.53
C ALA A 106 -18.97 -7.76 20.75
N THR A 107 -18.60 -8.01 22.01
CA THR A 107 -17.50 -8.92 22.36
C THR A 107 -17.84 -10.38 22.08
N THR A 108 -19.11 -10.77 22.22
CA THR A 108 -19.58 -12.11 21.87
C THR A 108 -19.47 -12.36 20.35
N ILE A 109 -19.89 -11.39 19.52
CA ILE A 109 -19.72 -11.45 18.06
C ILE A 109 -18.23 -11.55 17.70
N LEU A 110 -17.37 -10.73 18.33
CA LEU A 110 -15.92 -10.75 18.07
C LEU A 110 -15.27 -12.09 18.43
N LEU A 111 -15.81 -12.80 19.41
CA LEU A 111 -15.32 -14.13 19.80
C LEU A 111 -15.88 -15.24 18.90
N ALA A 112 -17.10 -15.09 18.41
CA ALA A 112 -17.80 -16.11 17.62
C ALA A 112 -17.53 -16.03 16.11
N THR A 113 -17.19 -14.87 15.58
CA THR A 113 -17.07 -14.66 14.12
C THR A 113 -15.89 -15.39 13.51
N GLU A 114 -16.11 -16.01 12.35
CA GLU A 114 -15.04 -16.50 11.48
C GLU A 114 -14.62 -15.46 10.42
N ALA A 115 -15.33 -14.33 10.36
CA ALA A 115 -15.00 -13.25 9.44
C ALA A 115 -13.73 -12.51 9.87
N PRO A 116 -12.96 -11.95 8.92
CA PRO A 116 -11.88 -11.04 9.27
C PRO A 116 -12.41 -9.86 10.09
N VAL A 117 -11.60 -9.41 11.05
CA VAL A 117 -11.93 -8.27 11.89
C VAL A 117 -11.01 -7.10 11.57
N LEU A 118 -11.58 -6.00 11.09
CA LEU A 118 -10.89 -4.73 10.87
C LEU A 118 -11.14 -3.80 12.05
N TRP A 119 -10.07 -3.25 12.61
CA TRP A 119 -10.11 -2.37 13.77
C TRP A 119 -9.68 -0.96 13.35
N ALA A 120 -10.46 0.06 13.72
CA ALA A 120 -10.13 1.47 13.52
C ALA A 120 -9.90 2.15 14.89
N PRO A 121 -8.67 2.13 15.45
CA PRO A 121 -8.43 2.59 16.81
C PRO A 121 -8.74 4.07 17.00
N ALA A 122 -9.29 4.41 18.17
CA ALA A 122 -9.52 5.79 18.57
C ALA A 122 -9.41 5.95 20.09
N MET A 123 -8.41 6.71 20.54
CA MET A 123 -8.17 6.96 21.97
C MET A 123 -7.17 8.11 22.16
N ASN A 124 -7.02 8.58 23.39
CA ASN A 124 -5.96 9.54 23.73
C ASN A 124 -4.56 8.99 23.40
N THR A 125 -3.61 9.84 23.02
CA THR A 125 -2.23 9.43 22.68
C THR A 125 -1.52 8.67 23.78
N ASN A 126 -1.73 9.01 25.05
CA ASN A 126 -1.13 8.29 26.16
C ASN A 126 -1.75 6.90 26.30
N MET A 127 -3.07 6.77 26.10
CA MET A 127 -3.74 5.47 26.06
C MET A 127 -3.23 4.61 24.90
N TRP A 128 -3.03 5.21 23.72
CA TRP A 128 -2.48 4.51 22.56
C TRP A 128 -1.06 4.01 22.80
N ARG A 129 -0.21 4.83 23.41
CA ARG A 129 1.19 4.50 23.72
C ARG A 129 1.34 3.59 24.94
N HIS A 130 0.29 3.42 25.74
CA HIS A 130 0.36 2.65 26.97
C HIS A 130 0.76 1.19 26.68
N PRO A 131 1.70 0.58 27.45
CA PRO A 131 2.18 -0.77 27.21
C PRO A 131 1.06 -1.82 27.12
N ALA A 132 0.02 -1.71 27.96
CA ALA A 132 -1.12 -2.63 27.91
C ALA A 132 -1.88 -2.56 26.57
N THR A 133 -2.12 -1.36 26.04
CA THR A 133 -2.78 -1.18 24.74
C THR A 133 -1.93 -1.75 23.61
N ARG A 134 -0.61 -1.53 23.67
CA ARG A 134 0.34 -2.09 22.69
C ARG A 134 0.39 -3.62 22.76
N ALA A 135 0.40 -4.20 23.95
CA ALA A 135 0.33 -5.65 24.11
C ALA A 135 -0.99 -6.25 23.58
N ASN A 136 -2.12 -5.57 23.83
CA ASN A 136 -3.41 -5.99 23.29
C ASN A 136 -3.46 -5.90 21.76
N LEU A 137 -2.90 -4.83 21.19
CA LEU A 137 -2.77 -4.65 19.75
C LEU A 137 -1.99 -5.80 19.11
N GLU A 138 -0.81 -6.14 19.65
CA GLU A 138 0.00 -7.23 19.10
C GLU A 138 -0.69 -8.59 19.28
N ARG A 139 -1.34 -8.85 20.42
CA ARG A 139 -2.14 -10.08 20.61
C ARG A 139 -3.29 -10.21 19.61
N LEU A 140 -3.97 -9.11 19.29
CA LEU A 140 -5.02 -9.12 18.27
C LEU A 140 -4.43 -9.36 16.87
N ARG A 141 -3.26 -8.79 16.56
CA ARG A 141 -2.54 -9.05 15.29
C ARG A 141 -2.12 -10.51 15.15
N GLU A 142 -1.63 -11.14 16.21
CA GLU A 142 -1.31 -12.57 16.25
C GLU A 142 -2.55 -13.41 15.92
N ARG A 143 -3.74 -12.95 16.32
CA ARG A 143 -5.05 -13.54 15.96
C ARG A 143 -5.57 -13.07 14.59
N LYS A 144 -4.69 -12.58 13.71
CA LYS A 144 -4.98 -12.14 12.34
C LYS A 144 -5.92 -10.94 12.22
N ALA A 145 -6.10 -10.16 13.28
CA ALA A 145 -6.85 -8.90 13.20
C ALA A 145 -6.13 -7.88 12.30
N VAL A 146 -6.90 -7.16 11.49
CA VAL A 146 -6.42 -6.09 10.61
C VAL A 146 -6.68 -4.74 11.28
N PHE A 147 -5.78 -3.77 11.10
CA PHE A 147 -5.90 -2.44 11.70
C PHE A 147 -5.81 -1.35 10.63
N VAL A 148 -6.58 -0.28 10.79
CA VAL A 148 -6.53 0.94 9.98
C VAL A 148 -6.45 2.16 10.90
N GLY A 149 -5.38 2.95 10.77
CA GLY A 149 -5.06 4.01 11.74
C GLY A 149 -4.48 3.48 13.07
N PRO A 150 -4.51 4.28 14.15
CA PRO A 150 -5.07 5.62 14.25
C PRO A 150 -4.25 6.66 13.47
N ASP A 151 -4.84 7.83 13.24
CA ASP A 151 -4.21 8.99 12.60
C ASP A 151 -3.55 9.92 13.65
N ARG A 152 -2.72 10.85 13.17
CA ARG A 152 -2.15 11.96 13.93
C ARG A 152 -3.00 13.22 13.76
N GLY A 153 -3.34 13.88 14.87
CA GLY A 153 -3.99 15.18 14.80
C GLY A 153 -4.44 15.69 16.16
N GLU A 154 -5.21 16.78 16.14
CA GLU A 154 -5.89 17.28 17.34
C GLU A 154 -6.91 16.24 17.83
N LEU A 155 -6.83 15.95 19.12
CA LEU A 155 -7.72 15.07 19.85
C LEU A 155 -8.73 15.90 20.65
N ALA A 156 -9.90 15.33 20.94
CA ALA A 156 -10.96 16.02 21.69
C ALA A 156 -10.53 16.52 23.09
N CYS A 157 -9.44 15.99 23.64
CA CYS A 157 -8.83 16.43 24.90
C CYS A 157 -7.82 17.60 24.73
N GLY A 158 -7.69 18.19 23.54
CA GLY A 158 -6.78 19.30 23.26
C GLY A 158 -5.33 18.91 22.98
N TRP A 159 -5.03 17.61 22.84
CA TRP A 159 -3.69 17.11 22.54
C TRP A 159 -3.49 16.93 21.03
N ILE A 160 -2.28 17.19 20.53
CA ILE A 160 -1.89 16.86 19.15
C ILE A 160 -1.04 15.59 19.20
N GLY A 161 -1.50 14.50 18.58
CA GLY A 161 -0.76 13.24 18.60
C GLY A 161 -1.48 12.08 17.91
N GLU A 162 -0.83 10.91 17.93
CA GLU A 162 -1.41 9.66 17.44
C GLU A 162 -2.56 9.21 18.34
N GLY A 163 -3.64 8.71 17.75
CA GLY A 163 -4.80 8.21 18.51
C GLY A 163 -6.14 8.72 17.98
N ARG A 164 -6.12 9.65 17.03
CA ARG A 164 -7.34 10.11 16.34
C ARG A 164 -7.89 8.97 15.49
N MET A 165 -9.20 8.75 15.52
CA MET A 165 -9.83 7.84 14.57
C MET A 165 -9.59 8.35 13.15
N ILE A 166 -8.98 7.52 12.31
CA ILE A 166 -8.75 7.80 10.90
C ILE A 166 -10.08 8.09 10.20
N ASP A 167 -10.05 8.88 9.13
CA ASP A 167 -11.28 9.41 8.57
C ASP A 167 -12.13 8.34 7.84
N PRO A 168 -13.47 8.44 7.92
CA PRO A 168 -14.38 7.39 7.44
C PRO A 168 -14.16 6.89 6.01
N PRO A 169 -13.81 7.74 5.01
CA PRO A 169 -13.51 7.25 3.66
C PRO A 169 -12.34 6.26 3.61
N VAL A 170 -11.30 6.48 4.44
CA VAL A 170 -10.13 5.59 4.51
C VAL A 170 -10.50 4.25 5.13
N ILE A 171 -11.34 4.28 6.18
CA ILE A 171 -11.86 3.06 6.81
C ILE A 171 -12.72 2.27 5.82
N ALA A 172 -13.60 2.93 5.08
CA ALA A 172 -14.45 2.27 4.08
C ALA A 172 -13.62 1.63 2.95
N ALA A 173 -12.57 2.30 2.48
CA ALA A 173 -11.63 1.74 1.51
C ALA A 173 -10.87 0.52 2.07
N ALA A 174 -10.42 0.59 3.32
CA ALA A 174 -9.75 -0.53 3.98
C ALA A 174 -10.69 -1.72 4.20
N ALA A 175 -11.94 -1.46 4.59
CA ALA A 175 -12.98 -2.48 4.73
C ALA A 175 -13.23 -3.21 3.40
N ARG A 176 -13.34 -2.45 2.31
CA ARG A 176 -13.48 -3.01 0.97
C ARG A 176 -12.27 -3.87 0.58
N ALA A 177 -11.06 -3.39 0.82
CA ALA A 177 -9.84 -4.16 0.52
C ALA A 177 -9.74 -5.48 1.32
N VAL A 178 -10.18 -5.49 2.58
CA VAL A 178 -10.22 -6.72 3.40
C VAL A 178 -11.29 -7.69 2.89
N ALA A 179 -12.46 -7.17 2.51
CA ALA A 179 -13.53 -7.98 1.93
C ALA A 179 -13.13 -8.60 0.58
N ASP A 180 -12.53 -7.80 -0.30
CA ASP A 180 -12.06 -8.25 -1.61
C ASP A 180 -10.97 -9.32 -1.47
N ARG A 181 -10.08 -9.19 -0.47
CA ARG A 181 -9.06 -10.21 -0.14
C ARG A 181 -9.65 -11.56 0.27
N LYS A 182 -10.78 -11.56 1.00
CA LYS A 182 -11.48 -12.80 1.39
C LYS A 182 -12.24 -13.41 0.22
N ALA A 183 -12.87 -12.57 -0.61
CA ALA A 183 -13.63 -13.01 -1.77
C ALA A 183 -12.72 -13.56 -2.89
N HIS A 184 -11.48 -13.07 -2.96
CA HIS A 184 -10.49 -13.41 -3.98
C HIS A 184 -9.13 -13.79 -3.37
N PRO A 185 -9.03 -14.90 -2.63
CA PRO A 185 -7.77 -15.36 -2.04
C PRO A 185 -6.69 -15.64 -3.10
N GLU A 186 -7.07 -15.91 -4.34
CA GLU A 186 -6.19 -16.05 -5.51
C GLU A 186 -5.60 -14.73 -6.01
N VAL A 187 -6.29 -13.60 -5.78
CA VAL A 187 -5.84 -12.25 -6.18
C VAL A 187 -5.02 -11.60 -5.06
N TRP A 188 -5.36 -11.88 -3.81
CA TRP A 188 -4.61 -11.43 -2.64
C TRP A 188 -4.14 -12.63 -1.81
N PRO A 189 -3.02 -13.26 -2.19
CA PRO A 189 -2.48 -14.36 -1.41
C PRO A 189 -2.19 -13.88 0.02
N PRO A 190 -2.36 -14.74 1.05
CA PRO A 190 -1.85 -14.43 2.37
C PRO A 190 -0.38 -14.02 2.26
N VAL A 191 0.04 -12.99 2.99
CA VAL A 191 1.47 -12.64 3.11
C VAL A 191 2.17 -13.93 3.49
N ARG A 192 2.93 -14.52 2.55
CA ARG A 192 3.72 -15.71 2.83
C ARG A 192 4.57 -15.34 4.04
N GLY A 193 4.56 -16.19 5.07
CA GLY A 193 5.37 -15.98 6.28
C GLY A 193 6.81 -15.66 5.87
N ALA A 194 7.55 -14.95 6.72
CA ALA A 194 8.79 -14.21 6.44
C ALA A 194 9.81 -14.85 5.43
N ASP A 195 9.43 -14.95 4.17
CA ASP A 195 10.11 -15.62 3.05
C ASP A 195 11.24 -14.76 2.49
N TRP A 196 11.20 -13.47 2.82
CA TRP A 196 12.27 -12.52 2.59
C TRP A 196 13.12 -12.27 3.83
N ARG A 197 12.93 -13.05 4.92
CA ARG A 197 13.76 -12.93 6.13
C ARG A 197 15.22 -13.19 5.80
N GLY A 198 16.09 -12.32 6.32
CA GLY A 198 17.53 -12.41 6.10
C GLY A 198 18.00 -11.86 4.76
N ARG A 199 17.08 -11.39 3.89
CA ARG A 199 17.41 -10.74 2.63
C ARG A 199 17.45 -9.24 2.77
N LYS A 200 18.33 -8.59 2.01
CA LYS A 200 18.43 -7.14 1.91
C LYS A 200 17.93 -6.63 0.57
N LEU A 201 16.97 -5.71 0.62
CA LEU A 201 16.36 -5.07 -0.53
C LEU A 201 16.72 -3.59 -0.61
N LEU A 202 17.22 -3.17 -1.77
CA LEU A 202 17.38 -1.76 -2.13
C LEU A 202 16.30 -1.39 -3.15
N VAL A 203 15.42 -0.46 -2.80
CA VAL A 203 14.32 0.00 -3.65
C VAL A 203 14.52 1.47 -3.97
N THR A 204 14.42 1.87 -5.23
CA THR A 204 14.30 3.29 -5.60
C THR A 204 12.85 3.65 -5.87
N ALA A 205 12.42 4.86 -5.49
CA ALA A 205 11.04 5.32 -5.70
C ALA A 205 10.96 6.82 -5.95
N GLY A 206 9.84 7.26 -6.53
CA GLY A 206 9.57 8.68 -6.80
C GLY A 206 10.24 9.19 -8.07
N PRO A 207 10.04 10.47 -8.42
CA PRO A 207 10.70 11.09 -9.57
C PRO A 207 12.11 11.59 -9.20
N THR A 208 12.90 12.04 -10.17
CA THR A 208 14.07 12.91 -9.91
C THR A 208 13.85 14.28 -10.56
N ARG A 209 14.58 15.29 -10.09
CA ARG A 209 14.51 16.68 -10.58
C ARG A 209 15.76 17.03 -11.37
N ALA A 210 15.56 17.41 -12.63
CA ALA A 210 16.57 18.03 -13.48
C ALA A 210 16.46 19.55 -13.37
N TYR A 211 17.27 20.16 -12.50
CA TYR A 211 17.21 21.58 -12.20
C TYR A 211 17.72 22.45 -13.36
N LEU A 212 16.88 23.36 -13.84
CA LEU A 212 17.22 24.41 -14.80
C LEU A 212 17.97 25.56 -14.11
N ASP A 213 17.47 25.93 -12.93
CA ASP A 213 18.00 26.94 -12.03
C ASP A 213 17.62 26.53 -10.58
N PRO A 214 17.99 27.26 -9.52
CA PRO A 214 17.69 26.86 -8.14
C PRO A 214 16.19 26.82 -7.78
N VAL A 215 15.30 27.25 -8.69
CA VAL A 215 13.85 27.37 -8.47
C VAL A 215 13.06 26.46 -9.41
N ARG A 216 13.54 26.20 -10.63
CA ARG A 216 12.82 25.47 -11.67
C ARG A 216 13.52 24.18 -12.03
N PHE A 217 12.74 23.13 -12.27
CA PHE A 217 13.24 21.83 -12.69
C PHE A 217 12.26 21.14 -13.65
N ILE A 218 12.77 20.18 -14.42
CA ILE A 218 11.98 19.18 -15.14
C ILE A 218 11.92 17.91 -14.29
N SER A 219 10.77 17.25 -14.27
CA SER A 219 10.54 16.03 -13.50
C SER A 219 9.48 15.17 -14.18
N ASN A 220 9.55 13.85 -13.97
CA ASN A 220 8.51 12.93 -14.36
C ASN A 220 7.33 12.96 -13.36
N ALA A 221 6.11 12.67 -13.83
CA ALA A 221 4.88 12.70 -13.02
C ALA A 221 4.70 11.43 -12.16
N SER A 222 5.77 11.01 -11.47
CA SER A 222 5.73 9.85 -10.59
C SER A 222 5.21 10.22 -9.20
N THR A 223 4.25 9.46 -8.70
CA THR A 223 3.78 9.56 -7.30
C THR A 223 4.67 8.80 -6.33
N GLY A 224 5.60 7.97 -6.82
CA GLY A 224 6.43 7.07 -6.01
C GLY A 224 5.71 5.85 -5.43
N LEU A 225 4.37 5.79 -5.51
CA LEU A 225 3.55 4.79 -4.80
C LEU A 225 3.98 3.34 -5.07
N MET A 226 4.35 2.98 -6.30
CA MET A 226 4.74 1.60 -6.63
C MET A 226 5.99 1.15 -5.86
N GLY A 227 7.02 1.99 -5.78
CA GLY A 227 8.24 1.69 -5.04
C GLY A 227 8.00 1.64 -3.53
N PHE A 228 7.13 2.50 -3.00
CA PHE A 228 6.72 2.46 -1.59
C PHE A 228 5.95 1.17 -1.25
N CYS A 229 4.99 0.77 -2.09
CA CYS A 229 4.28 -0.50 -1.95
C CYS A 229 5.24 -1.70 -1.97
N LEU A 230 6.24 -1.68 -2.86
CA LEU A 230 7.24 -2.75 -2.94
C LEU A 230 8.12 -2.81 -1.69
N ALA A 231 8.59 -1.66 -1.21
CA ALA A 231 9.37 -1.57 0.02
C ALA A 231 8.58 -2.03 1.26
N GLU A 232 7.31 -1.61 1.38
CA GLU A 232 6.42 -2.04 2.45
C GLU A 232 6.15 -3.55 2.40
N ALA A 233 5.85 -4.08 1.22
CA ALA A 233 5.58 -5.50 1.01
C ALA A 233 6.78 -6.37 1.37
N ALA A 234 7.99 -5.95 1.02
CA ALA A 234 9.23 -6.63 1.36
C ALA A 234 9.53 -6.60 2.87
N ALA A 235 9.40 -5.43 3.51
CA ALA A 235 9.60 -5.30 4.95
C ALA A 235 8.58 -6.13 5.75
N ALA A 236 7.32 -6.16 5.30
CA ALA A 236 6.27 -6.99 5.89
C ALA A 236 6.57 -8.51 5.77
N ARG A 237 7.41 -8.91 4.82
CA ARG A 237 7.90 -10.28 4.60
C ARG A 237 9.27 -10.55 5.23
N GLY A 238 9.76 -9.62 6.06
CA GLY A 238 10.97 -9.81 6.87
C GLY A 238 12.28 -9.36 6.21
N ALA A 239 12.24 -8.75 5.03
CA ALA A 239 13.44 -8.17 4.41
C ALA A 239 13.98 -6.98 5.22
N GLU A 240 15.29 -6.80 5.21
CA GLU A 240 15.91 -5.51 5.51
C GLU A 240 15.77 -4.60 4.29
N VAL A 241 15.04 -3.50 4.40
CA VAL A 241 14.72 -2.66 3.24
C VAL A 241 15.34 -1.27 3.37
N VAL A 242 16.05 -0.87 2.32
CA VAL A 242 16.51 0.50 2.10
C VAL A 242 15.73 1.10 0.94
N LEU A 243 15.08 2.23 1.17
CA LEU A 243 14.30 2.96 0.18
C LEU A 243 14.99 4.27 -0.17
N VAL A 244 15.55 4.38 -1.38
CA VAL A 244 16.09 5.63 -1.92
C VAL A 244 14.97 6.36 -2.65
N ALA A 245 14.44 7.41 -2.02
CA ALA A 245 13.25 8.11 -2.48
C ALA A 245 13.60 9.48 -3.06
N GLY A 246 13.15 9.72 -4.29
CA GLY A 246 13.02 11.06 -4.84
C GLY A 246 11.95 11.90 -4.13
N PRO A 247 11.74 13.18 -4.52
CA PRO A 247 10.82 14.08 -3.83
C PRO A 247 9.36 13.62 -3.95
N VAL A 248 8.84 13.04 -2.88
CA VAL A 248 7.44 12.62 -2.70
C VAL A 248 6.96 12.88 -1.28
N GLY A 249 5.65 13.12 -1.12
CA GLY A 249 5.00 13.34 0.18
C GLY A 249 4.45 12.08 0.85
N LEU A 250 4.98 10.89 0.53
CA LEU A 250 4.57 9.62 1.12
C LEU A 250 5.31 9.37 2.43
N ASP A 251 4.62 8.83 3.43
CA ASP A 251 5.24 8.40 4.69
C ASP A 251 6.17 7.20 4.49
N THR A 252 7.21 7.10 5.31
CA THR A 252 8.12 5.96 5.27
C THR A 252 7.42 4.71 5.84
N PRO A 253 7.37 3.59 5.10
CA PRO A 253 6.75 2.36 5.61
C PRO A 253 7.46 1.83 6.86
N ARG A 254 6.72 1.12 7.72
CA ARG A 254 7.29 0.53 8.94
C ARG A 254 8.37 -0.49 8.59
N GLY A 255 9.52 -0.41 9.26
CA GLY A 255 10.64 -1.33 9.06
C GLY A 255 11.51 -1.01 7.84
N VAL A 256 11.25 0.10 7.14
CA VAL A 256 12.03 0.56 5.99
C VAL A 256 12.94 1.71 6.40
N ARG A 257 14.22 1.67 6.00
CA ARG A 257 15.15 2.80 6.12
C ARG A 257 15.10 3.65 4.85
N ARG A 258 14.62 4.88 4.97
CA ARG A 258 14.53 5.81 3.84
C ARG A 258 15.78 6.70 3.71
N ILE A 259 16.21 6.93 2.48
CA ILE A 259 17.22 7.93 2.09
C ILE A 259 16.56 8.86 1.08
N ASP A 260 16.47 10.15 1.42
CA ASP A 260 15.92 11.17 0.53
C ASP A 260 16.99 11.70 -0.43
N VAL A 261 16.63 11.80 -1.70
CA VAL A 261 17.43 12.37 -2.78
C VAL A 261 16.57 13.27 -3.66
N GLU A 262 17.19 14.15 -4.42
CA GLU A 262 16.49 15.03 -5.36
C GLU A 262 16.82 14.76 -6.82
N THR A 263 18.07 14.43 -7.13
CA THR A 263 18.57 14.30 -8.51
C THR A 263 18.93 12.85 -8.87
N GLY A 264 19.05 12.57 -10.18
CA GLY A 264 19.51 11.26 -10.68
C GLY A 264 20.91 10.90 -10.14
N ALA A 265 21.83 11.86 -10.17
CA ALA A 265 23.18 11.69 -9.63
C ALA A 265 23.20 11.35 -8.13
N GLN A 266 22.38 12.03 -7.31
CA GLN A 266 22.26 11.72 -5.87
C GLN A 266 21.67 10.32 -5.64
N MET A 267 20.68 9.93 -6.44
CA MET A 267 20.09 8.60 -6.38
C MET A 267 21.11 7.52 -6.73
N LEU A 268 21.90 7.72 -7.79
CA LEU A 268 22.98 6.81 -8.19
C LEU A 268 24.03 6.66 -7.09
N ASP A 269 24.49 7.77 -6.50
CA ASP A 269 25.45 7.75 -5.40
C ASP A 269 24.90 7.02 -4.18
N ALA A 270 23.66 7.31 -3.77
CA ALA A 270 23.02 6.64 -2.63
C ALA A 270 22.92 5.12 -2.86
N CYS A 271 22.48 4.70 -4.05
CA CYS A 271 22.41 3.28 -4.40
C CYS A 271 23.80 2.63 -4.42
N GLY A 272 24.79 3.31 -4.99
CA GLY A 272 26.18 2.84 -5.07
C GLY A 272 26.84 2.71 -3.69
N ARG A 273 26.53 3.58 -2.74
CA ARG A 273 26.98 3.48 -1.34
C ARG A 273 26.36 2.30 -0.63
N GLU A 274 25.06 2.08 -0.79
CA GLU A 274 24.37 0.94 -0.18
C GLU A 274 24.91 -0.39 -0.70
N LEU A 275 25.12 -0.51 -2.02
CA LEU A 275 25.75 -1.68 -2.64
C LEU A 275 27.22 -1.87 -2.23
N GLY A 276 27.94 -0.79 -1.92
CA GLY A 276 29.32 -0.89 -1.43
C GLY A 276 29.43 -1.24 0.06
N SER A 277 28.35 -1.07 0.84
CA SER A 277 28.35 -1.27 2.29
C SER A 277 28.13 -2.73 2.72
N GLY A 278 27.66 -3.58 1.81
CA GLY A 278 27.37 -4.99 2.09
C GLY A 278 26.59 -5.64 0.96
N GLU A 279 26.31 -6.93 1.12
CA GLU A 279 25.56 -7.72 0.14
C GLU A 279 24.09 -7.26 0.09
N VAL A 280 23.58 -7.05 -1.12
CA VAL A 280 22.17 -6.75 -1.40
C VAL A 280 21.64 -7.85 -2.30
N ASP A 281 20.56 -8.52 -1.88
CA ASP A 281 19.95 -9.61 -2.65
C ASP A 281 19.22 -9.09 -3.89
N LEU A 282 18.47 -8.00 -3.74
CA LEU A 282 17.66 -7.42 -4.81
C LEU A 282 17.73 -5.89 -4.81
N VAL A 283 18.03 -5.35 -5.99
CA VAL A 283 17.88 -3.93 -6.32
C VAL A 283 16.65 -3.75 -7.22
N ALA A 284 15.62 -3.10 -6.70
CA ALA A 284 14.40 -2.77 -7.46
C ALA A 284 14.42 -1.29 -7.89
N MET A 285 14.64 -1.07 -9.19
CA MET A 285 14.74 0.25 -9.80
C MET A 285 13.38 0.75 -10.29
N VAL A 286 12.57 1.28 -9.35
CA VAL A 286 11.19 1.72 -9.60
C VAL A 286 11.07 3.25 -9.77
N ALA A 287 12.12 4.01 -9.45
CA ALA A 287 12.11 5.46 -9.58
C ALA A 287 11.96 5.91 -11.05
N ALA A 288 11.24 7.01 -11.25
CA ALA A 288 11.09 7.66 -12.55
C ALA A 288 12.16 8.74 -12.72
N VAL A 289 13.38 8.31 -13.05
CA VAL A 289 14.54 9.18 -13.27
C VAL A 289 14.30 10.05 -14.51
N ALA A 290 14.61 11.34 -14.43
CA ALA A 290 14.57 12.24 -15.58
C ALA A 290 15.56 11.76 -16.66
N ASP A 291 15.14 11.73 -17.93
CA ASP A 291 15.98 11.25 -19.03
C ASP A 291 16.98 12.32 -19.52
N LEU A 292 16.69 13.60 -19.25
CA LEU A 292 17.46 14.75 -19.72
C LEU A 292 17.80 15.69 -18.55
N ILE A 293 19.03 16.20 -18.56
CA ILE A 293 19.52 17.21 -17.63
C ILE A 293 20.16 18.39 -18.37
N PRO A 294 20.13 19.60 -17.80
CA PRO A 294 20.95 20.71 -18.29
C PRO A 294 22.43 20.38 -18.16
N ALA A 295 23.20 20.57 -19.24
CA ALA A 295 24.66 20.44 -19.19
C ALA A 295 25.29 21.44 -18.20
N GLU A 296 24.73 22.66 -18.18
CA GLU A 296 25.18 23.77 -17.35
C GLU A 296 23.95 24.44 -16.71
N PRO A 297 23.44 23.92 -15.58
CA PRO A 297 22.31 24.52 -14.90
C PRO A 297 22.67 25.91 -14.37
N ALA A 298 21.73 26.85 -14.44
CA ALA A 298 21.97 28.21 -13.98
C ALA A 298 22.15 28.23 -12.46
N THR A 299 23.14 28.98 -11.96
CA THR A 299 23.39 29.14 -10.51
C THR A 299 22.48 30.16 -9.85
N ARG A 300 21.68 30.90 -10.64
CA ARG A 300 20.74 31.93 -10.19
C ARG A 300 19.41 31.76 -10.91
N LYS A 301 18.33 32.17 -10.24
CA LYS A 301 16.98 32.15 -10.80
C LYS A 301 16.94 32.94 -12.12
N VAL A 302 16.51 32.29 -13.19
CA VAL A 302 16.32 32.95 -14.49
C VAL A 302 15.12 33.90 -14.39
N GLY A 303 15.28 35.14 -14.86
CA GLY A 303 14.20 36.14 -14.88
C GLY A 303 13.02 35.63 -15.70
N LYS A 304 11.78 35.94 -15.28
CA LYS A 304 10.55 35.40 -15.92
C LYS A 304 10.53 35.63 -17.44
N GLU A 305 10.97 36.80 -17.89
CA GLU A 305 11.02 37.19 -19.31
C GLU A 305 12.09 36.43 -20.11
N GLN A 306 13.11 35.92 -19.44
CA GLN A 306 14.24 35.22 -20.05
C GLN A 306 14.08 33.70 -20.04
N VAL A 307 13.02 33.16 -19.42
CA VAL A 307 12.87 31.70 -19.24
C VAL A 307 12.78 30.98 -20.58
N LEU A 308 12.01 31.50 -21.54
CA LEU A 308 11.84 30.86 -22.84
C LEU A 308 13.14 30.82 -23.62
N ASP A 309 13.85 31.94 -23.68
CA ASP A 309 15.14 32.04 -24.38
C ASP A 309 16.21 31.17 -23.69
N ALA A 310 16.27 31.19 -22.36
CA ALA A 310 17.18 30.35 -21.60
C ALA A 310 16.88 28.87 -21.82
N PHE A 311 15.62 28.46 -21.84
CA PHE A 311 15.23 27.07 -22.10
C PHE A 311 15.54 26.63 -23.53
N ALA A 312 15.27 27.49 -24.51
CA ALA A 312 15.50 27.21 -25.93
C ALA A 312 16.99 27.16 -26.31
N SER A 313 17.83 27.96 -25.63
CA SER A 313 19.28 28.00 -25.86
C SER A 313 20.08 27.05 -24.97
N MET A 314 19.45 26.41 -23.98
CA MET A 314 20.09 25.49 -23.06
C MET A 314 20.61 24.24 -23.78
N ARG A 315 21.86 23.87 -23.49
CA ARG A 315 22.39 22.57 -23.89
C ARG A 315 21.87 21.49 -22.95
N TRP A 316 21.26 20.46 -23.53
CA TRP A 316 20.72 19.30 -22.82
C TRP A 316 21.63 18.10 -23.03
N GLU A 317 21.80 17.31 -21.98
CA GLU A 317 22.55 16.06 -21.98
C GLU A 317 21.65 14.93 -21.45
N ALA A 318 21.94 13.71 -21.89
CA ALA A 318 21.27 12.53 -21.35
C ALA A 318 21.70 12.31 -19.90
N GLU A 319 20.74 12.04 -19.02
CA GLU A 319 21.03 11.67 -17.63
C GLU A 319 21.70 10.29 -17.58
N VAL A 320 22.47 10.05 -16.52
CA VAL A 320 23.08 8.75 -16.28
C VAL A 320 22.01 7.68 -16.06
N ASP A 321 22.13 6.59 -16.83
CA ASP A 321 21.29 5.42 -16.68
C ASP A 321 21.64 4.64 -15.41
N ILE A 322 20.96 4.96 -14.31
CA ILE A 322 21.26 4.39 -12.99
C ILE A 322 21.18 2.85 -13.01
N LEU A 323 20.14 2.30 -13.62
CA LEU A 323 19.95 0.84 -13.70
C LEU A 323 21.10 0.19 -14.47
N ALA A 324 21.37 0.64 -15.70
CA ALA A 324 22.45 0.04 -16.49
C ALA A 324 23.82 0.19 -15.82
N THR A 325 24.08 1.35 -15.20
CA THR A 325 25.33 1.63 -14.50
C THR A 325 25.55 0.69 -13.32
N LEU A 326 24.55 0.51 -12.45
CA LEU A 326 24.64 -0.35 -11.28
C LEU A 326 24.71 -1.83 -11.67
N THR A 327 23.87 -2.25 -12.62
CA THR A 327 23.89 -3.61 -13.15
C THR A 327 25.26 -3.96 -13.73
N ALA A 328 25.81 -3.13 -14.62
CA ALA A 328 27.12 -3.39 -15.23
C ALA A 328 28.24 -3.45 -14.19
N ARG A 329 28.19 -2.58 -13.17
CA ARG A 329 29.14 -2.59 -12.06
C ARG A 329 29.07 -3.88 -11.24
N CYS A 330 27.87 -4.34 -10.89
CA CYS A 330 27.69 -5.54 -10.08
C CYS A 330 28.00 -6.81 -10.88
N HIS A 331 27.48 -6.93 -12.10
CA HIS A 331 27.65 -8.12 -12.96
C HIS A 331 29.06 -8.25 -13.58
N ALA A 332 29.94 -7.25 -13.42
CA ALA A 332 31.35 -7.40 -13.78
C ALA A 332 32.07 -8.48 -12.94
N SER A 333 31.53 -8.82 -11.76
CA SER A 333 32.02 -9.94 -10.95
C SER A 333 31.28 -11.23 -11.28
N PRO A 334 31.97 -12.35 -11.62
CA PRO A 334 31.34 -13.65 -11.81
C PRO A 334 30.63 -14.19 -10.56
N GLU A 335 30.98 -13.69 -9.37
CA GLU A 335 30.39 -14.08 -8.09
C GLU A 335 29.20 -13.19 -7.68
N ALA A 336 28.73 -12.31 -8.57
CA ALA A 336 27.63 -11.40 -8.28
C ALA A 336 26.34 -12.17 -7.96
N LYS A 337 25.85 -11.98 -6.73
CA LYS A 337 24.59 -12.55 -6.25
C LYS A 337 23.41 -11.57 -6.29
N THR A 338 23.71 -10.27 -6.35
CA THR A 338 22.71 -9.22 -6.43
C THR A 338 21.90 -9.35 -7.71
N ARG A 339 20.58 -9.38 -7.57
CA ARG A 339 19.63 -9.37 -8.68
C ARG A 339 19.07 -7.98 -8.90
N PHE A 340 18.79 -7.64 -10.15
CA PHE A 340 18.23 -6.35 -10.56
C PHE A 340 16.84 -6.52 -11.18
N LEU A 341 15.87 -5.82 -10.59
CA LEU A 341 14.54 -5.62 -11.17
C LEU A 341 14.43 -4.20 -11.69
N GLY A 342 14.29 -4.04 -13.01
CA GLY A 342 13.95 -2.76 -13.63
C GLY A 342 12.43 -2.56 -13.76
N PHE A 343 12.02 -1.30 -13.94
CA PHE A 343 10.67 -0.94 -14.37
C PHE A 343 10.69 -0.19 -15.71
N ALA A 344 9.70 -0.49 -16.55
CA ALA A 344 9.52 0.16 -17.85
C ALA A 344 8.06 0.54 -18.08
N ALA A 345 7.80 1.83 -18.04
CA ALA A 345 6.56 2.39 -18.55
C ALA A 345 6.65 2.51 -20.08
N GLN A 346 5.70 1.92 -20.80
CA GLN A 346 5.62 1.98 -22.26
C GLN A 346 4.25 2.49 -22.69
N THR A 347 4.23 3.40 -23.66
CA THR A 347 3.02 3.76 -24.40
C THR A 347 2.93 2.89 -25.64
N VAL A 348 1.76 2.35 -25.94
CA VAL A 348 1.48 1.68 -27.21
C VAL A 348 0.35 2.43 -27.89
N ASP A 349 0.60 2.91 -29.10
CA ASP A 349 -0.40 3.60 -29.90
C ASP A 349 -1.48 2.61 -30.35
N GLU A 350 -2.74 2.91 -30.05
CA GLU A 350 -3.87 2.07 -30.44
C GLU A 350 -4.12 2.09 -31.94
N ALA A 351 -3.62 3.11 -32.66
CA ALA A 351 -3.62 3.15 -34.12
C ALA A 351 -2.61 2.18 -34.74
N GLU A 352 -1.49 1.92 -34.05
CA GLU A 352 -0.45 0.98 -34.49
C GLU A 352 -0.71 -0.46 -34.01
N ALA A 353 -1.49 -0.63 -32.93
CA ALA A 353 -1.86 -1.91 -32.34
C ALA A 353 -3.38 -1.99 -32.06
N PRO A 354 -4.22 -2.21 -33.10
CA PRO A 354 -5.68 -2.14 -32.98
C PRO A 354 -6.32 -3.31 -32.22
N ARG A 355 -5.60 -4.42 -31.99
CA ARG A 355 -6.08 -5.56 -31.18
C ARG A 355 -5.25 -5.71 -29.90
N ALA A 356 -5.86 -6.30 -28.86
CA ALA A 356 -5.17 -6.58 -27.59
C ALA A 356 -3.91 -7.44 -27.76
N GLU A 357 -3.95 -8.42 -28.66
CA GLU A 357 -2.82 -9.29 -29.02
C GLU A 357 -1.64 -8.49 -29.62
N ASP A 358 -1.93 -7.42 -30.37
CA ASP A 358 -0.92 -6.55 -30.98
C ASP A 358 -0.25 -5.68 -29.90
N VAL A 359 -1.02 -5.21 -28.91
CA VAL A 359 -0.51 -4.41 -27.80
C VAL A 359 0.44 -5.22 -26.93
N GLU A 360 0.06 -6.45 -26.57
CA GLU A 360 0.92 -7.33 -25.78
C GLU A 360 2.21 -7.69 -26.52
N THR A 361 2.10 -8.01 -27.81
CA THR A 361 3.25 -8.32 -28.68
C THR A 361 4.24 -7.15 -28.71
N GLU A 362 3.74 -5.92 -28.86
CA GLU A 362 4.59 -4.73 -28.90
C GLU A 362 5.21 -4.42 -27.53
N LEU A 363 4.45 -4.56 -26.43
CA LEU A 363 5.01 -4.43 -25.08
C LEU A 363 6.14 -5.43 -24.82
N ARG A 364 5.98 -6.68 -25.26
CA ARG A 364 7.03 -7.71 -25.17
C ARG A 364 8.26 -7.32 -25.98
N ARG A 365 8.09 -6.84 -27.22
CA ARG A 365 9.20 -6.38 -28.07
C ARG A 365 9.99 -5.23 -27.43
N LEU A 366 9.28 -4.17 -27.01
CA LEU A 366 9.89 -3.00 -26.36
C LEU A 366 10.53 -3.36 -25.01
N GLY A 367 9.89 -4.28 -24.28
CA GLY A 367 10.37 -4.83 -23.03
C GLY A 367 11.69 -5.58 -23.18
N ALA A 368 11.74 -6.56 -24.11
CA ALA A 368 12.94 -7.35 -24.38
C ALA A 368 14.13 -6.47 -24.79
N ALA A 369 13.93 -5.51 -25.71
CA ALA A 369 14.98 -4.59 -26.12
C ALA A 369 15.49 -3.70 -24.98
N LYS A 370 14.62 -3.35 -24.02
CA LYS A 370 15.02 -2.55 -22.84
C LYS A 370 15.70 -3.43 -21.79
N LEU A 371 15.24 -4.66 -21.56
CA LEU A 371 15.84 -5.62 -20.65
C LEU A 371 17.29 -5.90 -21.05
N GLU A 372 17.53 -6.21 -22.33
CA GLU A 372 18.88 -6.43 -22.87
C GLU A 372 19.78 -5.20 -22.72
N ARG A 373 19.29 -4.02 -23.15
CA ARG A 373 20.06 -2.76 -23.06
C ARG A 373 20.45 -2.40 -21.62
N LYS A 374 19.60 -2.70 -20.65
CA LYS A 374 19.85 -2.40 -19.22
C LYS A 374 20.65 -3.50 -18.51
N GLY A 375 20.69 -4.71 -19.08
CA GLY A 375 21.40 -5.88 -18.56
C GLY A 375 20.83 -6.46 -17.26
N CYS A 376 19.63 -6.03 -16.82
CA CYS A 376 19.06 -6.44 -15.55
C CYS A 376 18.47 -7.85 -15.59
N ASP A 377 18.30 -8.50 -14.45
CA ASP A 377 17.83 -9.89 -14.38
C ASP A 377 16.33 -10.03 -14.69
N ALA A 378 15.55 -9.00 -14.33
CA ALA A 378 14.13 -8.92 -14.62
C ALA A 378 13.71 -7.48 -14.94
N LEU A 379 12.66 -7.33 -15.76
CA LEU A 379 12.05 -6.04 -16.10
C LEU A 379 10.53 -6.15 -16.00
N PHE A 380 9.91 -5.34 -15.16
CA PHE A 380 8.47 -5.17 -15.15
C PHE A 380 8.05 -4.09 -16.14
N VAL A 381 7.31 -4.49 -17.17
CA VAL A 381 6.87 -3.63 -18.27
C VAL A 381 5.39 -3.36 -18.13
N ASN A 382 5.01 -2.11 -17.91
CA ASN A 382 3.62 -1.70 -17.77
C ASN A 382 3.20 -0.71 -18.85
N ARG A 383 1.98 -0.88 -19.37
CA ARG A 383 1.38 0.08 -20.29
C ARG A 383 1.00 1.34 -19.52
N VAL A 384 1.37 2.51 -20.02
CA VAL A 384 1.02 3.82 -19.47
C VAL A 384 0.33 4.68 -20.53
N GLY A 385 -0.30 5.78 -20.10
CA GLY A 385 -1.09 6.65 -20.99
C GLY A 385 -2.55 6.22 -21.14
N VAL A 386 -2.97 5.17 -20.42
CA VAL A 386 -4.37 4.72 -20.35
C VAL A 386 -4.97 5.20 -19.01
N PRO A 387 -6.17 5.82 -19.00
CA PRO A 387 -6.82 6.27 -17.77
C PRO A 387 -6.93 5.14 -16.73
N GLY A 388 -6.51 5.44 -15.50
CA GLY A 388 -6.58 4.49 -14.40
C GLY A 388 -5.46 3.44 -14.35
N LEU A 389 -4.44 3.48 -15.23
CA LEU A 389 -3.34 2.51 -15.23
C LEU A 389 -1.96 3.18 -15.11
N GLY A 390 -1.12 2.71 -14.18
CA GLY A 390 0.29 3.10 -14.11
C GLY A 390 0.54 4.43 -13.37
N PHE A 391 1.10 5.44 -14.05
CA PHE A 391 1.44 6.73 -13.44
C PHE A 391 0.18 7.45 -12.93
N GLY A 392 0.27 8.07 -11.75
CA GLY A 392 -0.86 8.80 -11.15
C GLY A 392 -2.06 7.94 -10.70
N SER A 393 -2.05 6.62 -10.93
CA SER A 393 -3.11 5.69 -10.52
C SER A 393 -2.76 4.89 -9.25
N SER A 394 -3.77 4.36 -8.56
CA SER A 394 -3.64 3.39 -7.46
C SER A 394 -3.48 1.94 -7.92
N THR A 395 -3.74 1.65 -9.21
CA THR A 395 -3.62 0.32 -9.82
C THR A 395 -2.53 0.29 -10.89
N ASN A 396 -2.05 -0.93 -11.20
CA ASN A 396 -1.09 -1.18 -12.26
C ASN A 396 -1.24 -2.63 -12.77
N ALA A 397 -0.81 -2.87 -14.00
CA ALA A 397 -0.78 -4.18 -14.67
C ALA A 397 0.35 -4.16 -15.69
N GLY A 398 0.84 -5.35 -16.06
CA GLY A 398 1.98 -5.45 -16.95
C GLY A 398 2.62 -6.83 -16.96
N LEU A 399 3.71 -6.92 -17.70
CA LEU A 399 4.46 -8.14 -17.92
C LEU A 399 5.75 -8.11 -17.10
N LEU A 400 5.99 -9.15 -16.31
CA LEU A 400 7.29 -9.39 -15.69
C LEU A 400 8.13 -10.26 -16.64
N MET A 401 9.17 -9.67 -17.21
CA MET A 401 10.06 -10.33 -18.17
C MET A 401 11.40 -10.66 -17.52
N PHE A 402 11.92 -11.86 -17.75
CA PHE A 402 13.21 -12.33 -17.25
C PHE A 402 14.25 -12.41 -18.38
N ALA A 403 15.53 -12.35 -18.01
CA ALA A 403 16.64 -12.35 -18.96
C ALA A 403 16.74 -13.63 -19.83
N ASP A 404 16.16 -14.74 -19.40
CA ASP A 404 16.09 -16.01 -20.15
C ASP A 404 14.82 -16.12 -21.04
N ALA A 405 14.19 -14.99 -21.33
CA ALA A 405 12.97 -14.86 -22.14
C ALA A 405 11.68 -15.42 -21.52
N GLU A 406 11.72 -15.94 -20.29
CA GLU A 406 10.49 -16.22 -19.53
C GLU A 406 9.73 -14.91 -19.29
N THR A 407 8.40 -14.93 -19.45
CA THR A 407 7.56 -13.76 -19.19
C THR A 407 6.29 -14.18 -18.49
N LEU A 408 5.96 -13.50 -17.39
CA LEU A 408 4.77 -13.71 -16.59
C LEU A 408 3.85 -12.51 -16.72
N ASP A 409 2.57 -12.76 -16.96
CA ASP A 409 1.55 -11.73 -17.02
C ASP A 409 0.92 -11.51 -15.63
N ALA A 410 0.88 -10.25 -15.18
CA ALA A 410 0.17 -9.87 -13.96
C ALA A 410 -1.36 -9.87 -14.13
N GLY A 411 -1.86 -10.02 -15.36
CA GLY A 411 -3.27 -10.06 -15.72
C GLY A 411 -3.95 -8.70 -15.55
N GLU A 412 -5.22 -8.71 -15.15
CA GLU A 412 -6.04 -7.51 -14.98
C GLU A 412 -5.40 -6.48 -14.03
N PRO A 413 -5.64 -5.17 -14.25
CA PRO A 413 -5.16 -4.10 -13.38
C PRO A 413 -5.51 -4.34 -11.92
N ARG A 414 -4.47 -4.39 -11.08
CA ARG A 414 -4.58 -4.69 -9.65
C ARG A 414 -4.01 -3.55 -8.81
N PRO A 415 -4.45 -3.37 -7.56
CA PRO A 415 -3.86 -2.37 -6.66
C PRO A 415 -2.34 -2.52 -6.58
N LYS A 416 -1.60 -1.40 -6.54
CA LYS A 416 -0.12 -1.43 -6.50
C LYS A 416 0.44 -2.23 -5.32
N GLN A 417 -0.27 -2.25 -4.19
CA GLN A 417 0.08 -3.09 -3.05
C GLN A 417 -0.04 -4.59 -3.37
N THR A 418 -1.09 -5.01 -4.07
CA THR A 418 -1.26 -6.39 -4.54
C THR A 418 -0.16 -6.76 -5.52
N LEU A 419 0.11 -5.86 -6.48
CA LEU A 419 1.14 -6.08 -7.49
C LEU A 419 2.53 -6.20 -6.87
N ALA A 420 2.84 -5.40 -5.85
CA ALA A 420 4.10 -5.49 -5.12
C ALA A 420 4.30 -6.87 -4.50
N HIS A 421 3.27 -7.43 -3.84
CA HIS A 421 3.33 -8.78 -3.32
C HIS A 421 3.47 -9.84 -4.41
N TRP A 422 2.73 -9.71 -5.52
CA TRP A 422 2.84 -10.63 -6.64
C TRP A 422 4.26 -10.62 -7.26
N LEU A 423 4.85 -9.44 -7.45
CA LEU A 423 6.24 -9.32 -7.93
C LEU A 423 7.21 -10.02 -7.01
N LEU A 424 7.12 -9.78 -5.69
CA LEU A 424 7.98 -10.45 -4.71
C LEU A 424 7.77 -11.97 -4.70
N ASP A 425 6.55 -12.48 -4.90
CA ASP A 425 6.29 -13.91 -5.02
C ASP A 425 7.01 -14.51 -6.24
N GLN A 426 6.89 -13.87 -7.41
CA GLN A 426 7.53 -14.38 -8.63
C GLN A 426 9.05 -14.33 -8.53
N LEU A 427 9.62 -13.23 -8.02
CA LEU A 427 11.07 -13.08 -7.89
C LEU A 427 11.64 -14.06 -6.86
N ALA A 428 10.94 -14.27 -5.74
CA ALA A 428 11.38 -15.23 -4.73
C ALA A 428 11.30 -16.68 -5.21
N ALA A 429 10.21 -17.06 -5.88
CA ALA A 429 10.10 -18.38 -6.48
C ALA A 429 11.18 -18.63 -7.54
N ARG A 430 11.53 -17.59 -8.31
CA ARG A 430 12.52 -17.67 -9.38
C ARG A 430 13.95 -17.83 -8.86
N TRP A 431 14.35 -17.03 -7.88
CA TRP A 431 15.76 -16.96 -7.47
C TRP A 431 16.09 -17.70 -6.18
N TRP A 432 15.08 -18.02 -5.36
CA TRP A 432 15.30 -18.52 -4.00
C TRP A 432 14.35 -19.65 -3.57
N SER A 433 13.75 -20.37 -4.53
CA SER A 433 12.79 -21.45 -4.25
C SER A 433 13.33 -22.60 -3.41
N ASP A 434 14.65 -22.85 -3.43
CA ASP A 434 15.29 -23.92 -2.66
C ASP A 434 15.56 -23.56 -1.18
N GLU A 435 15.62 -22.26 -0.84
CA GLU A 435 15.90 -21.77 0.52
C GLU A 435 14.64 -21.52 1.36
N VAL A 436 13.47 -21.43 0.71
CA VAL A 436 12.17 -21.16 1.37
C VAL A 436 11.53 -22.44 1.94
N ARG A 437 12.10 -23.63 1.64
CA ARG A 437 11.57 -24.94 2.10
C ARG A 437 12.31 -25.52 3.33
N SER A 438 13.34 -24.86 3.84
CA SER A 438 14.03 -25.19 5.11
C SER A 438 13.61 -24.25 6.21
#